data_AF-A0A2S5WIL2-F1
#
_entry.id   AF-A0A2S5WIL2-F1
#
_cell.length_a   1.000
_cell.length_b   1.000
_cell.length_c   1.000
_cell.angle_alpha   90.00
_cell.angle_beta   90.00
_cell.angle_gamma   90.00
#
_symmetry.space_group_name_H-M   'P 1'
#
loop_
_entity.id
_entity.type
_entity.pdbx_description
1 polymer ?
#
loop_
_entity_poly.entity_id
_entity_poly.type
_entity_poly.pdbx_seq_one_letter_code
_entity_poly.pdbx_strand_id
1 'polypeptide(L)'
;MRALVTGATGTVGRLVVPHLLEAGVAVRALTRRPETANLPTGVEVIAGDLVNPDSLAPAFDAVDVVFLIAADDQTEAVTEIAREAGVSRIVTLSSASAGFQDNPGGNYHRDFELAVERSQLDWTHIRPGMFATNLLDWAEVIKTSRTVRAPFDNARQAPVHEEDVAAVVAAAITSNAHIGAVYTLSGPDSLTKSEQIAAISAAIGEPVQYEEITPEQWRTENPHLPSYVGDWLLGYWQNALAAPEPVLPDVPNVLGRPATPLLAWARDHKEEFL
;
A
#
# COMPACT_ATOMS: atom_id res chain seq x y z
N MET A 1 -23.18 0.55 10.44
CA MET A 1 -22.13 -0.26 9.79
C MET A 1 -20.92 -0.29 10.70
N ARG A 2 -20.33 -1.47 10.90
CA ARG A 2 -19.05 -1.69 11.56
C ARG A 2 -18.06 -2.29 10.57
N ALA A 3 -16.87 -1.72 10.50
CA ALA A 3 -15.76 -2.21 9.69
C ALA A 3 -14.67 -2.84 10.58
N LEU A 4 -14.20 -4.03 10.21
CA LEU A 4 -12.97 -4.61 10.76
C LEU A 4 -11.78 -4.20 9.89
N VAL A 5 -10.81 -3.51 10.46
CA VAL A 5 -9.57 -3.11 9.80
C VAL A 5 -8.47 -4.06 10.24
N THR A 6 -8.04 -4.94 9.34
CA THR A 6 -6.83 -5.76 9.54
C THR A 6 -5.60 -4.93 9.20
N GLY A 7 -4.46 -5.23 9.85
CA GLY A 7 -3.25 -4.43 9.65
C GLY A 7 -3.41 -2.96 10.04
N ALA A 8 -4.29 -2.66 11.01
CA ALA A 8 -4.69 -1.30 11.37
C ALA A 8 -3.54 -0.38 11.83
N THR A 9 -2.39 -0.95 12.19
CA THR A 9 -1.19 -0.21 12.60
C THR A 9 -0.14 -0.09 11.49
N GLY A 10 -0.37 -0.71 10.32
CA GLY A 10 0.50 -0.63 9.14
C GLY A 10 0.38 0.71 8.42
N THR A 11 1.12 0.86 7.31
CA THR A 11 1.19 2.11 6.52
C THR A 11 -0.17 2.58 6.03
N VAL A 12 -0.95 1.69 5.40
CA VAL A 12 -2.29 2.03 4.88
C VAL A 12 -3.35 1.92 5.96
N GLY A 13 -3.35 0.83 6.75
CA GLY A 13 -4.39 0.58 7.75
C GLY A 13 -4.55 1.71 8.77
N ARG A 14 -3.45 2.34 9.21
CA ARG A 14 -3.50 3.46 10.17
C ARG A 14 -4.21 4.69 9.62
N LEU A 15 -4.19 4.86 8.30
CA LEU A 15 -4.81 5.98 7.59
C LEU A 15 -6.26 5.64 7.21
N VAL A 16 -6.56 4.37 6.93
CA VAL A 16 -7.95 3.91 6.70
C VAL A 16 -8.84 4.18 7.93
N VAL A 17 -8.30 3.96 9.14
CA VAL A 17 -9.03 4.17 10.40
C VAL A 17 -9.65 5.58 10.52
N PRO A 18 -8.90 6.69 10.45
CA PRO A 18 -9.48 8.03 10.54
C PRO A 18 -10.48 8.33 9.41
N HIS A 19 -10.23 7.92 8.16
CA HIS A 19 -11.20 8.09 7.06
C HIS A 19 -12.54 7.41 7.37
N LEU A 20 -12.51 6.21 7.94
CA LEU A 20 -13.72 5.48 8.33
C LEU A 20 -14.45 6.16 9.49
N LEU A 21 -13.71 6.67 10.49
CA LEU A 21 -14.30 7.40 11.61
C LEU A 21 -14.97 8.70 11.14
N GLU A 22 -14.34 9.45 10.24
CA GLU A 22 -14.90 10.66 9.64
C GLU A 22 -16.17 10.37 8.82
N ALA A 23 -16.21 9.20 8.16
CA ALA A 23 -17.40 8.71 7.47
C ALA A 23 -18.50 8.15 8.41
N GLY A 24 -18.31 8.20 9.73
CA GLY A 24 -19.28 7.72 10.72
C GLY A 24 -19.37 6.20 10.83
N VAL A 25 -18.36 5.47 10.36
CA VAL A 25 -18.27 4.01 10.47
C VAL A 25 -17.71 3.63 11.84
N ALA A 26 -18.34 2.66 12.51
CA ALA A 26 -17.75 2.08 13.72
C ALA A 26 -16.54 1.22 13.34
N VAL A 27 -15.35 1.54 13.86
CA VAL A 27 -14.12 0.84 13.48
C VAL A 27 -13.69 -0.12 14.58
N ARG A 28 -13.48 -1.38 14.19
CA ARG A 28 -12.72 -2.36 14.97
C ARG A 28 -11.37 -2.59 14.31
N ALA A 29 -10.29 -2.46 15.06
CA ALA A 29 -8.93 -2.63 14.59
C ALA A 29 -8.34 -3.95 15.11
N LEU A 30 -7.99 -4.85 14.18
CA LEU A 30 -7.28 -6.08 14.49
C LEU A 30 -5.78 -5.82 14.52
N THR A 31 -5.12 -6.18 15.61
CA THR A 31 -3.67 -6.07 15.76
C THR A 31 -3.11 -7.19 16.63
N ARG A 32 -1.87 -7.60 16.35
CA ARG A 32 -1.14 -8.56 17.19
C ARG A 32 -0.75 -7.98 18.56
N ARG A 33 -0.70 -6.64 18.67
CA ARG A 33 -0.24 -5.90 19.86
C ARG A 33 -1.19 -4.75 20.19
N PRO A 34 -2.36 -5.03 20.80
CA PRO A 34 -3.38 -4.02 21.10
C PRO A 34 -2.87 -2.90 22.01
N GLU A 35 -1.97 -3.22 22.94
CA GLU A 35 -1.40 -2.29 23.92
C GLU A 35 -0.49 -1.22 23.32
N THR A 36 0.05 -1.45 22.11
CA THR A 36 0.91 -0.51 21.39
C THR A 36 0.26 0.05 20.13
N ALA A 37 -1.04 -0.18 19.92
CA ALA A 37 -1.71 0.15 18.67
C ALA A 37 -1.74 1.65 18.35
N ASN A 38 -1.79 2.50 19.39
CA ASN A 38 -1.80 3.98 19.27
C ASN A 38 -2.78 4.50 18.19
N LEU A 39 -4.03 4.05 18.24
CA LEU A 39 -5.09 4.42 17.30
C LEU A 39 -5.98 5.54 17.87
N PRO A 40 -6.69 6.30 17.02
CA PRO A 40 -7.60 7.36 17.47
C PRO A 40 -8.62 6.88 18.51
N THR A 41 -9.07 7.80 19.36
CA THR A 41 -10.14 7.52 20.33
C THR A 41 -11.43 7.10 19.61
N GLY A 42 -12.13 6.11 20.14
CA GLY A 42 -13.38 5.58 19.57
C GLY A 42 -13.20 4.34 18.70
N VAL A 43 -11.96 3.93 18.42
CA VAL A 43 -11.64 2.66 17.76
C VAL A 43 -11.68 1.52 18.78
N GLU A 44 -12.41 0.45 18.46
CA GLU A 44 -12.36 -0.79 19.24
C GLU A 44 -11.11 -1.58 18.82
N VAL A 45 -10.14 -1.74 19.71
CA VAL A 45 -8.91 -2.48 19.41
C VAL A 45 -9.04 -3.91 19.91
N ILE A 46 -8.81 -4.90 19.04
CA ILE A 46 -8.87 -6.32 19.38
C ILE A 46 -7.60 -7.06 18.99
N ALA A 47 -7.19 -8.00 19.85
CA ALA A 47 -6.06 -8.88 19.58
C ALA A 47 -6.44 -9.97 18.58
N GLY A 48 -5.54 -10.26 17.65
CA GLY A 48 -5.62 -11.43 16.78
C GLY A 48 -4.56 -11.38 15.69
N ASP A 49 -4.39 -12.51 15.00
CA ASP A 49 -3.36 -12.70 13.99
C ASP A 49 -3.92 -13.43 12.77
N LEU A 50 -3.73 -12.84 11.59
CA LEU A 50 -4.23 -13.41 10.33
C LEU A 50 -3.56 -14.74 9.99
N VAL A 51 -2.33 -14.97 10.47
CA VAL A 51 -1.64 -16.27 10.31
C VAL A 51 -2.02 -17.29 11.37
N ASN A 52 -2.92 -16.93 12.30
CA ASN A 52 -3.50 -17.84 13.30
C ASN A 52 -5.03 -17.66 13.33
N PRO A 53 -5.77 -18.28 12.39
CA PRO A 53 -7.22 -18.10 12.25
C PRO A 53 -8.03 -18.38 13.52
N ASP A 54 -7.59 -19.29 14.38
CA ASP A 54 -8.24 -19.61 15.66
C ASP A 54 -8.32 -18.40 16.60
N SER A 55 -7.44 -17.40 16.43
CA SER A 55 -7.46 -16.16 17.20
C SER A 55 -8.50 -15.14 16.72
N LEU A 56 -9.13 -15.36 15.56
CA LEU A 56 -9.85 -14.31 14.84
C LEU A 56 -11.35 -14.26 15.13
N ALA A 57 -11.98 -15.35 15.57
CA ALA A 57 -13.44 -15.40 15.70
C ALA A 57 -14.05 -14.19 16.45
N PRO A 58 -13.51 -13.74 17.62
CA PRO A 58 -14.04 -12.57 18.32
C PRO A 58 -13.95 -11.25 17.53
N ALA A 59 -12.99 -11.14 16.61
CA ALA A 59 -12.80 -9.93 15.81
C ALA A 59 -13.91 -9.74 14.78
N PHE A 60 -14.54 -10.83 14.33
CA PHE A 60 -15.58 -10.80 13.30
C PHE A 60 -17.00 -10.61 13.86
N ASP A 61 -17.17 -10.64 15.19
CA ASP A 61 -18.47 -10.49 15.83
C ASP A 61 -19.15 -9.15 15.48
N ALA A 62 -20.34 -9.23 14.85
CA ALA A 62 -21.13 -8.05 14.44
C ALA A 62 -20.34 -7.08 13.54
N VAL A 63 -19.54 -7.60 12.63
CA VAL A 63 -18.82 -6.87 11.57
C VAL A 63 -19.61 -6.96 10.27
N ASP A 64 -19.81 -5.82 9.60
CA ASP A 64 -20.50 -5.77 8.31
C ASP A 64 -19.53 -5.89 7.12
N VAL A 65 -18.36 -5.24 7.23
CA VAL A 65 -17.36 -5.12 6.15
C VAL A 65 -15.95 -5.30 6.72
N VAL A 66 -15.05 -5.95 5.97
CA VAL A 66 -13.66 -6.17 6.40
C VAL A 66 -12.70 -5.50 5.41
N PHE A 67 -11.78 -4.68 5.93
CA PHE A 67 -10.56 -4.33 5.21
C PHE A 67 -9.50 -5.39 5.46
N LEU A 68 -9.16 -6.15 4.43
CA LEU A 68 -8.28 -7.32 4.50
C LEU A 68 -6.93 -7.06 3.83
N ILE A 69 -5.85 -7.12 4.59
CA ILE A 69 -4.49 -7.30 4.05
C ILE A 69 -4.25 -8.80 3.80
N ALA A 70 -3.30 -9.12 2.92
CA ALA A 70 -2.96 -10.52 2.64
C ALA A 70 -2.64 -11.30 3.93
N ALA A 71 -3.25 -12.49 4.07
CA ALA A 71 -3.16 -13.35 5.24
C ALA A 71 -2.28 -14.58 4.99
N ASP A 72 -1.28 -14.44 4.11
CA ASP A 72 -0.47 -15.56 3.61
C ASP A 72 -1.34 -16.74 3.13
N ASP A 73 -0.99 -17.96 3.54
CA ASP A 73 -1.71 -19.19 3.19
C ASP A 73 -3.04 -19.35 3.94
N GLN A 74 -3.38 -18.45 4.87
CA GLN A 74 -4.59 -18.51 5.70
C GLN A 74 -5.78 -17.76 5.11
N THR A 75 -5.65 -17.11 3.94
CA THR A 75 -6.70 -16.27 3.36
C THR A 75 -8.05 -17.01 3.26
N GLU A 76 -8.07 -18.26 2.81
CA GLU A 76 -9.32 -19.03 2.71
C GLU A 76 -9.98 -19.24 4.08
N ALA A 77 -9.20 -19.61 5.10
CA ALA A 77 -9.70 -19.76 6.47
C ALA A 77 -10.26 -18.44 7.03
N VAL A 78 -9.56 -17.32 6.80
CA VAL A 78 -10.03 -15.98 7.23
C VAL A 78 -11.34 -15.62 6.54
N THR A 79 -11.46 -15.88 5.24
CA THR A 79 -12.69 -15.58 4.49
C THR A 79 -13.86 -16.47 4.92
N GLU A 80 -13.60 -17.71 5.33
CA GLU A 80 -14.62 -18.61 5.85
C GLU A 80 -15.13 -18.12 7.22
N ILE A 81 -14.23 -17.72 8.13
CA ILE A 81 -14.60 -17.10 9.41
C ILE A 81 -15.46 -15.85 9.17
N ALA A 82 -15.08 -15.01 8.20
CA ALA A 82 -15.85 -13.82 7.83
C ALA A 82 -17.27 -14.19 7.38
N ARG A 83 -17.38 -15.20 6.51
CA ARG A 83 -18.65 -15.69 5.98
C ARG A 83 -19.54 -16.28 7.07
N GLU A 84 -18.99 -17.10 7.95
CA GLU A 84 -19.71 -17.69 9.09
C GLU A 84 -20.18 -16.64 10.10
N ALA A 85 -19.40 -15.57 10.29
CA ALA A 85 -19.76 -14.43 11.15
C ALA A 85 -20.80 -13.49 10.51
N GLY A 86 -21.17 -13.71 9.24
CA GLY A 86 -22.17 -12.91 8.53
C GLY A 86 -21.64 -11.59 7.97
N VAL A 87 -20.32 -11.46 7.77
CA VAL A 87 -19.73 -10.35 7.03
C VAL A 87 -20.36 -10.30 5.63
N SER A 88 -20.69 -9.11 5.16
CA SER A 88 -21.29 -8.91 3.84
C SER A 88 -20.25 -8.67 2.74
N ARG A 89 -19.13 -8.01 3.07
CA ARG A 89 -18.14 -7.56 2.09
C ARG A 89 -16.70 -7.60 2.60
N ILE A 90 -15.76 -7.89 1.70
CA ILE A 90 -14.32 -7.72 1.90
C ILE A 90 -13.75 -6.68 0.92
N VAL A 91 -13.07 -5.65 1.44
CA VAL A 91 -12.23 -4.73 0.66
C VAL A 91 -10.78 -5.11 0.90
N THR A 92 -10.06 -5.48 -0.14
CA THR A 92 -8.68 -5.99 -0.01
C THR A 92 -7.63 -4.93 -0.31
N LEU A 93 -6.50 -4.99 0.38
CA LEU A 93 -5.25 -4.38 -0.06
C LEU A 93 -4.40 -5.43 -0.78
N SER A 94 -4.50 -5.43 -2.10
CA SER A 94 -3.73 -6.27 -3.02
C SER A 94 -2.52 -5.47 -3.55
N SER A 95 -2.07 -5.75 -4.77
CA SER A 95 -0.98 -5.06 -5.46
C SER A 95 -1.30 -4.96 -6.95
N ALA A 96 -0.81 -3.90 -7.62
CA ALA A 96 -0.83 -3.81 -9.07
C ALA A 96 -0.20 -5.04 -9.75
N SER A 97 0.71 -5.72 -9.05
CA SER A 97 1.34 -6.94 -9.54
C SER A 97 0.37 -8.10 -9.82
N ALA A 98 -0.78 -8.16 -9.13
CA ALA A 98 -1.82 -9.17 -9.36
C ALA A 98 -2.49 -9.06 -10.74
N GLY A 99 -2.33 -7.91 -11.42
CA GLY A 99 -2.84 -7.70 -12.78
C GLY A 99 -1.91 -8.19 -13.89
N PHE A 100 -0.65 -8.51 -13.58
CA PHE A 100 0.33 -8.96 -14.57
C PHE A 100 0.38 -10.49 -14.64
N GLN A 101 0.29 -11.04 -15.86
CA GLN A 101 0.52 -12.47 -16.09
C GLN A 101 2.02 -12.81 -15.93
N ASP A 102 2.33 -13.99 -15.42
CA ASP A 102 3.69 -14.55 -15.27
C ASP A 102 4.66 -13.74 -14.40
N ASN A 103 4.16 -13.04 -13.38
CA ASN A 103 4.98 -12.38 -12.36
C ASN A 103 4.93 -13.19 -11.04
N PRO A 104 6.04 -13.80 -10.57
CA PRO A 104 6.05 -14.58 -9.33
C PRO A 104 5.54 -13.82 -8.10
N GLY A 105 5.81 -12.51 -8.00
CA GLY A 105 5.24 -11.66 -6.93
C GLY A 105 3.75 -11.33 -7.14
N GLY A 106 3.31 -11.29 -8.39
CA GLY A 106 1.90 -11.12 -8.77
C GLY A 106 1.05 -12.34 -8.44
N ASN A 107 1.61 -13.55 -8.50
CA ASN A 107 0.90 -14.79 -8.18
C ASN A 107 0.41 -14.81 -6.73
N TYR A 108 1.24 -14.38 -5.77
CA TYR A 108 0.84 -14.29 -4.36
C TYR A 108 -0.39 -13.40 -4.17
N HIS A 109 -0.36 -12.17 -4.72
CA HIS A 109 -1.48 -11.25 -4.60
C HIS A 109 -2.70 -11.71 -5.39
N ARG A 110 -2.51 -12.36 -6.55
CA ARG A 110 -3.64 -12.89 -7.33
C ARG A 110 -4.28 -14.09 -6.64
N ASP A 111 -3.51 -14.98 -6.02
CA ASP A 111 -4.03 -16.10 -5.24
C ASP A 111 -4.81 -15.62 -4.02
N PHE A 112 -4.33 -14.57 -3.36
CA PHE A 112 -5.05 -13.86 -2.30
C PHE A 112 -6.40 -13.32 -2.78
N GLU A 113 -6.44 -12.61 -3.92
CA GLU A 113 -7.69 -12.12 -4.51
C GLU A 113 -8.64 -13.26 -4.88
N LEU A 114 -8.13 -14.31 -5.52
CA LEU A 114 -8.92 -15.47 -5.93
C LEU A 114 -9.53 -16.20 -4.73
N ALA A 115 -8.83 -16.29 -3.60
CA ALA A 115 -9.38 -16.85 -2.36
C ALA A 115 -10.56 -16.00 -1.85
N VAL A 116 -10.44 -14.67 -1.89
CA VAL A 116 -11.55 -13.76 -1.56
C VAL A 116 -12.71 -13.88 -2.55
N GLU A 117 -12.45 -13.95 -3.86
CA GLU A 117 -13.48 -14.16 -4.89
C GLU A 117 -14.24 -15.48 -4.69
N ARG A 118 -13.55 -16.54 -4.25
CA ARG A 118 -14.15 -17.87 -3.97
C ARG A 118 -14.99 -17.91 -2.69
N SER A 119 -14.85 -16.93 -1.79
CA SER A 119 -15.56 -16.89 -0.50
C SER A 119 -17.07 -16.65 -0.59
N GLN A 120 -17.57 -16.28 -1.78
CA GLN A 120 -18.97 -15.89 -2.03
C GLN A 120 -19.43 -14.62 -1.29
N LEU A 121 -18.51 -13.88 -0.67
CA LEU A 121 -18.75 -12.54 -0.13
C LEU A 121 -18.66 -11.49 -1.25
N ASP A 122 -19.35 -10.35 -1.09
CA ASP A 122 -19.08 -9.20 -1.94
C ASP A 122 -17.62 -8.78 -1.76
N TRP A 123 -16.98 -8.30 -2.83
CA TRP A 123 -15.58 -7.89 -2.74
C TRP A 123 -15.26 -6.63 -3.53
N THR A 124 -14.18 -5.96 -3.14
CA THR A 124 -13.50 -4.91 -3.91
C THR A 124 -11.99 -5.10 -3.78
N HIS A 125 -11.25 -5.09 -4.89
CA HIS A 125 -9.79 -5.20 -4.88
C HIS A 125 -9.12 -3.85 -5.09
N ILE A 126 -8.30 -3.42 -4.13
CA ILE A 126 -7.46 -2.23 -4.25
C ILE A 126 -6.04 -2.69 -4.54
N ARG A 127 -5.48 -2.28 -5.67
CA ARG A 127 -4.17 -2.68 -6.20
C ARG A 127 -3.24 -1.47 -6.32
N PRO A 128 -2.59 -1.02 -5.24
CA PRO A 128 -1.59 0.04 -5.33
C PRO A 128 -0.43 -0.37 -6.23
N GLY A 129 0.07 0.58 -7.02
CA GLY A 129 1.38 0.53 -7.65
C GLY A 129 2.50 0.77 -6.65
N MET A 130 3.63 1.32 -7.10
CA MET A 130 4.74 1.70 -6.21
C MET A 130 4.28 2.75 -5.20
N PHE A 131 4.46 2.49 -3.90
CA PHE A 131 4.14 3.45 -2.85
C PHE A 131 5.18 4.56 -2.77
N ALA A 132 4.74 5.81 -2.64
CA ALA A 132 5.63 6.95 -2.40
C ALA A 132 6.48 6.77 -1.12
N THR A 133 5.96 6.07 -0.10
CA THR A 133 6.71 5.73 1.11
C THR A 133 7.98 4.91 0.87
N ASN A 134 8.12 4.24 -0.29
CA ASN A 134 9.37 3.55 -0.63
C ASN A 134 10.54 4.54 -0.81
N LEU A 135 10.27 5.82 -1.09
CA LEU A 135 11.31 6.85 -1.18
C LEU A 135 11.95 7.19 0.18
N LEU A 136 11.34 6.76 1.29
CA LEU A 136 11.95 6.84 2.62
C LEU A 136 13.21 5.97 2.73
N ASP A 137 13.43 5.02 1.82
CA ASP A 137 14.71 4.28 1.75
C ASP A 137 15.90 5.21 1.45
N TRP A 138 15.66 6.40 0.89
CA TRP A 138 16.68 7.42 0.68
C TRP A 138 16.83 8.41 1.85
N ALA A 139 15.98 8.31 2.88
CA ALA A 139 15.99 9.23 4.03
C ALA A 139 17.38 9.42 4.61
N GLU A 140 18.04 8.32 5.00
CA GLU A 140 19.33 8.37 5.69
C GLU A 140 20.44 8.97 4.81
N VAL A 141 20.51 8.57 3.52
CA VAL A 141 21.55 9.10 2.61
C VAL A 141 21.31 10.59 2.29
N ILE A 142 20.04 11.01 2.23
CA ILE A 142 19.67 12.41 2.06
C ILE A 142 20.05 13.22 3.30
N LYS A 143 19.83 12.73 4.53
CA LYS A 143 20.25 13.39 5.78
C LYS A 143 21.75 13.54 5.87
N THR A 144 22.49 12.49 5.51
CA THR A 144 23.93 12.40 5.77
C THR A 144 24.80 13.00 4.67
N SER A 145 24.38 12.93 3.41
CA SER A 145 25.22 13.31 2.27
C SER A 145 24.55 14.22 1.24
N ARG A 146 23.22 14.35 1.27
CA ARG A 146 22.41 15.05 0.26
C ARG A 146 22.63 14.54 -1.18
N THR A 147 23.16 13.32 -1.36
CA THR A 147 23.40 12.72 -2.68
C THR A 147 22.84 11.30 -2.72
N VAL A 148 21.82 11.08 -3.54
CA VAL A 148 21.25 9.75 -3.80
C VAL A 148 21.93 9.18 -5.03
N ARG A 149 22.43 7.94 -4.91
CA ARG A 149 23.14 7.24 -5.98
C ARG A 149 22.37 5.97 -6.34
N ALA A 150 21.85 5.88 -7.56
CA ALA A 150 21.07 4.71 -8.00
C ALA A 150 21.14 4.53 -9.52
N PRO A 151 20.95 3.31 -10.05
CA PRO A 151 20.95 3.07 -11.49
C PRO A 151 19.60 3.44 -12.12
N PHE A 152 19.62 3.57 -13.44
CA PHE A 152 18.42 3.68 -14.27
C PHE A 152 17.57 4.91 -13.92
N ASP A 153 18.10 6.11 -14.14
CA ASP A 153 17.34 7.35 -13.87
C ASP A 153 16.03 7.37 -14.66
N ASN A 154 16.13 7.03 -15.94
CA ASN A 154 15.01 7.02 -16.89
C ASN A 154 13.99 5.88 -16.66
N ALA A 155 14.19 5.01 -15.66
CA ALA A 155 13.21 4.01 -15.27
C ALA A 155 12.08 4.68 -14.49
N ARG A 156 11.03 5.08 -15.22
CA ARG A 156 9.96 5.92 -14.67
C ARG A 156 8.95 5.10 -13.86
N GLN A 157 8.59 5.65 -12.72
CA GLN A 157 7.64 5.07 -11.77
C GLN A 157 6.55 6.09 -11.46
N ALA A 158 5.37 5.64 -11.01
CA ALA A 158 4.24 6.52 -10.70
C ALA A 158 3.84 6.39 -9.21
N PRO A 159 4.65 6.95 -8.27
CA PRO A 159 4.47 6.71 -6.85
C PRO A 159 3.11 7.15 -6.35
N VAL A 160 2.33 6.23 -5.79
CA VAL A 160 1.02 6.52 -5.19
C VAL A 160 1.19 6.93 -3.73
N HIS A 161 0.50 7.99 -3.34
CA HIS A 161 0.45 8.42 -1.95
C HIS A 161 -0.43 7.46 -1.14
N GLU A 162 0.09 6.96 -0.02
CA GLU A 162 -0.60 6.05 0.89
C GLU A 162 -1.93 6.60 1.45
N GLU A 163 -2.07 7.93 1.53
CA GLU A 163 -3.29 8.62 1.92
C GLU A 163 -4.39 8.49 0.85
N ASP A 164 -4.03 8.55 -0.44
CA ASP A 164 -4.98 8.28 -1.53
C ASP A 164 -5.42 6.82 -1.53
N VAL A 165 -4.50 5.89 -1.26
CA VAL A 165 -4.82 4.46 -1.12
C VAL A 165 -5.83 4.26 0.03
N ALA A 166 -5.58 4.89 1.18
CA ALA A 166 -6.47 4.80 2.34
C ALA A 166 -7.84 5.42 2.07
N ALA A 167 -7.89 6.58 1.40
CA ALA A 167 -9.14 7.22 1.01
C ALA A 167 -9.95 6.36 0.02
N VAL A 168 -9.30 5.71 -0.95
CA VAL A 168 -9.96 4.78 -1.89
C VAL A 168 -10.52 3.57 -1.16
N VAL A 169 -9.77 3.00 -0.20
CA VAL A 169 -10.26 1.91 0.66
C VAL A 169 -11.50 2.35 1.43
N ALA A 170 -11.48 3.53 2.05
CA ALA A 170 -12.62 4.05 2.80
C ALA A 170 -13.86 4.28 1.91
N ALA A 171 -13.68 4.80 0.70
CA ALA A 171 -14.75 4.93 -0.29
C ALA A 171 -15.36 3.56 -0.66
N ALA A 172 -14.51 2.54 -0.90
CA ALA A 172 -14.95 1.18 -1.19
C ALA A 172 -15.73 0.53 -0.03
N ILE A 173 -15.35 0.82 1.22
CA ILE A 173 -16.06 0.31 2.41
C ILE A 173 -17.42 0.99 2.59
N THR A 174 -17.48 2.30 2.34
CA THR A 174 -18.65 3.14 2.66
C THR A 174 -19.72 3.17 1.57
N SER A 175 -19.47 2.56 0.40
CA SER A 175 -20.39 2.58 -0.74
C SER A 175 -20.48 1.22 -1.44
N ASN A 176 -21.71 0.81 -1.79
CA ASN A 176 -21.97 -0.39 -2.57
C ASN A 176 -21.66 -0.22 -4.07
N ALA A 177 -21.33 0.98 -4.53
CA ALA A 177 -20.98 1.24 -5.93
C ALA A 177 -19.69 0.53 -6.39
N HIS A 178 -18.91 0.01 -5.44
CA HIS A 178 -17.58 -0.57 -5.67
C HIS A 178 -17.57 -2.11 -5.62
N ILE A 179 -18.72 -2.76 -5.44
CA ILE A 179 -18.81 -4.23 -5.41
C ILE A 179 -18.35 -4.80 -6.76
N GLY A 180 -17.47 -5.79 -6.72
CA GLY A 180 -16.89 -6.47 -7.88
C GLY A 180 -15.86 -5.64 -8.64
N ALA A 181 -15.49 -4.45 -8.14
CA ALA A 181 -14.53 -3.57 -8.78
C ALA A 181 -13.09 -3.94 -8.40
N VAL A 182 -12.18 -3.68 -9.35
CA VAL A 182 -10.74 -3.74 -9.16
C VAL A 182 -10.18 -2.37 -9.52
N TYR A 183 -9.50 -1.73 -8.57
CA TYR A 183 -8.87 -0.42 -8.77
C TYR A 183 -7.36 -0.56 -8.71
N THR A 184 -6.66 -0.18 -9.77
CA THR A 184 -5.20 -0.14 -9.81
C THR A 184 -4.73 1.29 -9.65
N LEU A 185 -4.04 1.59 -8.54
CA LEU A 185 -3.77 2.96 -8.12
C LEU A 185 -2.35 3.38 -8.49
N SER A 186 -2.20 4.59 -9.03
CA SER A 186 -0.92 5.24 -9.26
C SER A 186 -0.94 6.67 -8.71
N GLY A 187 0.24 7.28 -8.59
CA GLY A 187 0.35 8.73 -8.51
C GLY A 187 -0.12 9.44 -9.79
N PRO A 188 -0.23 10.78 -9.76
CA PRO A 188 -0.68 11.56 -10.91
C PRO A 188 0.37 11.70 -12.03
N ASP A 189 1.64 11.39 -11.74
CA ASP A 189 2.76 11.57 -12.66
C ASP A 189 3.64 10.31 -12.71
N SER A 190 4.15 9.99 -13.90
CA SER A 190 5.21 9.00 -14.09
C SER A 190 6.55 9.75 -14.11
N LEU A 191 7.46 9.44 -13.20
CA LEU A 191 8.62 10.25 -12.81
C LEU A 191 9.91 9.44 -12.85
N THR A 192 10.99 10.05 -13.34
CA THR A 192 12.38 9.55 -13.20
C THR A 192 12.85 9.64 -11.75
N LYS A 193 13.98 9.00 -11.41
CA LYS A 193 14.56 9.11 -10.07
C LYS A 193 14.99 10.55 -9.77
N SER A 194 15.60 11.23 -10.73
CA SER A 194 15.93 12.66 -10.64
C SER A 194 14.69 13.53 -10.37
N GLU A 195 13.56 13.25 -11.02
CA GLU A 195 12.29 13.98 -10.79
C GLU A 195 11.72 13.70 -9.39
N GLN A 196 11.81 12.46 -8.91
CA GLN A 196 11.41 12.09 -7.55
C GLN A 196 12.28 12.80 -6.49
N ILE A 197 13.59 12.82 -6.69
CA ILE A 197 14.55 13.51 -5.82
C ILE A 197 14.34 15.03 -5.86
N ALA A 198 14.01 15.59 -7.02
CA ALA A 198 13.68 17.00 -7.14
C ALA A 198 12.43 17.37 -6.32
N ALA A 199 11.41 16.50 -6.26
CA ALA A 199 10.25 16.71 -5.40
C ALA A 199 10.62 16.71 -3.90
N ILE A 200 11.48 15.79 -3.47
CA ILE A 200 11.99 15.74 -2.09
C ILE A 200 12.84 16.98 -1.77
N SER A 201 13.77 17.34 -2.65
CA SER A 201 14.61 18.53 -2.53
C SER A 201 13.77 19.81 -2.39
N ALA A 202 12.72 19.94 -3.20
CA ALA A 202 11.79 21.06 -3.11
C ALA A 202 10.96 21.07 -1.82
N ALA A 203 10.64 19.90 -1.25
CA ALA A 203 9.89 19.80 0.01
C ALA A 203 10.73 20.18 1.23
N ILE A 204 12.01 19.77 1.27
CA ILE A 204 12.92 20.10 2.37
C ILE A 204 13.54 21.50 2.24
N GLY A 205 13.53 22.09 1.04
CA GLY A 205 14.09 23.42 0.77
C GLY A 205 15.62 23.45 0.63
N GLU A 206 16.25 22.29 0.44
CA GLU A 206 17.70 22.12 0.29
C GLU A 206 18.02 21.29 -0.96
N PRO A 207 19.16 21.54 -1.64
CA PRO A 207 19.54 20.79 -2.82
C PRO A 207 19.86 19.33 -2.46
N VAL A 208 19.22 18.39 -3.15
CA VAL A 208 19.56 16.96 -3.12
C VAL A 208 20.02 16.56 -4.52
N GLN A 209 21.20 15.97 -4.61
CA GLN A 209 21.79 15.52 -5.87
C GLN A 209 21.39 14.09 -6.18
N TYR A 210 21.21 13.80 -7.46
CA TYR A 210 21.12 12.46 -7.98
C TYR A 210 22.38 12.15 -8.78
N GLU A 211 23.00 11.00 -8.54
CA GLU A 211 24.11 10.47 -9.33
C GLU A 211 23.73 9.10 -9.90
N GLU A 212 23.69 8.99 -11.21
CA GLU A 212 23.48 7.69 -11.85
C GLU A 212 24.75 6.83 -11.75
N ILE A 213 24.59 5.64 -11.18
CA ILE A 213 25.66 4.64 -11.03
C ILE A 213 25.29 3.35 -11.76
N THR A 214 26.27 2.47 -12.02
CA THR A 214 25.97 1.18 -12.66
C THR A 214 25.25 0.23 -11.69
N PRO A 215 24.49 -0.76 -12.20
CA PRO A 215 23.91 -1.81 -11.36
C PRO A 215 24.92 -2.54 -10.48
N GLU A 216 26.16 -2.73 -10.95
CA GLU A 216 27.23 -3.38 -10.19
C GLU A 216 27.73 -2.50 -9.04
N GLN A 217 27.86 -1.19 -9.27
CA GLN A 217 28.19 -0.23 -8.22
C GLN A 217 27.08 -0.19 -7.17
N TRP A 218 25.82 -0.11 -7.60
CA TRP A 218 24.69 -0.12 -6.69
C TRP A 218 24.63 -1.38 -5.83
N ARG A 219 24.87 -2.58 -6.40
CA ARG A 219 24.98 -3.81 -5.60
C ARG A 219 26.10 -3.75 -4.57
N THR A 220 27.25 -3.19 -4.94
CA THR A 220 28.40 -3.04 -4.04
C THR A 220 28.10 -2.10 -2.87
N GLU A 221 27.30 -1.07 -3.12
CA GLU A 221 26.88 -0.06 -2.14
C GLU A 221 25.71 -0.50 -1.26
N ASN A 222 24.98 -1.54 -1.68
CA ASN A 222 23.83 -2.10 -0.95
C ASN A 222 24.05 -3.56 -0.52
N PRO A 223 25.17 -3.91 0.15
CA PRO A 223 25.50 -5.30 0.50
C PRO A 223 24.58 -5.89 1.57
N HIS A 224 23.77 -5.06 2.23
CA HIS A 224 22.81 -5.45 3.25
C HIS A 224 21.54 -6.06 2.64
N LEU A 225 21.26 -5.81 1.36
CA LEU A 225 20.12 -6.41 0.67
C LEU A 225 20.44 -7.87 0.30
N PRO A 226 19.54 -8.83 0.56
CA PRO A 226 19.69 -10.17 0.03
C PRO A 226 19.79 -10.15 -1.50
N SER A 227 20.66 -10.99 -2.09
CA SER A 227 20.94 -10.96 -3.54
C SER A 227 19.68 -11.05 -4.40
N TYR A 228 18.71 -11.89 -4.01
CA TYR A 228 17.45 -12.05 -4.75
C TYR A 228 16.59 -10.78 -4.75
N VAL A 229 16.64 -9.97 -3.68
CA VAL A 229 15.94 -8.67 -3.60
C VAL A 229 16.64 -7.66 -4.50
N GLY A 230 17.97 -7.59 -4.44
CA GLY A 230 18.75 -6.71 -5.31
C GLY A 230 18.54 -7.02 -6.79
N ASP A 231 18.55 -8.29 -7.17
CA ASP A 231 18.29 -8.72 -8.55
C ASP A 231 16.86 -8.41 -8.99
N TRP A 232 15.88 -8.59 -8.10
CA TRP A 232 14.49 -8.22 -8.38
C TRP A 232 14.32 -6.71 -8.59
N LEU A 233 14.89 -5.87 -7.72
CA LEU A 233 14.83 -4.40 -7.85
C LEU A 233 15.48 -3.91 -9.14
N LEU A 234 16.68 -4.39 -9.44
CA LEU A 234 17.41 -4.03 -10.66
C LEU A 234 16.66 -4.48 -11.92
N GLY A 235 16.10 -5.70 -11.91
CA GLY A 235 15.27 -6.20 -13.01
C GLY A 235 13.99 -5.38 -13.17
N TYR A 236 13.32 -5.02 -12.08
CA TYR A 236 12.12 -4.19 -12.09
C TYR A 236 12.40 -2.79 -12.65
N TRP A 237 13.46 -2.11 -12.20
CA TRP A 237 13.85 -0.81 -12.76
C TRP A 237 14.30 -0.92 -14.22
N GLN A 238 15.05 -1.96 -14.58
CA GLN A 238 15.44 -2.19 -15.97
C GLN A 238 14.22 -2.39 -16.88
N ASN A 239 13.21 -3.15 -16.43
CA ASN A 239 11.96 -3.33 -17.17
C ASN A 239 11.20 -2.00 -17.35
N ALA A 240 11.21 -1.14 -16.32
CA ALA A 240 10.58 0.18 -16.39
C ALA A 240 11.24 1.15 -17.40
N LEU A 241 12.44 0.84 -17.93
CA LEU A 241 13.00 1.57 -19.07
C LEU A 241 12.23 1.30 -20.36
N ALA A 242 11.78 0.06 -20.56
CA ALA A 242 11.01 -0.35 -21.73
C ALA A 242 9.50 -0.13 -21.55
N ALA A 243 9.02 -0.27 -20.31
CA ALA A 243 7.62 -0.11 -19.94
C ALA A 243 7.50 0.77 -18.68
N PRO A 244 7.56 2.11 -18.83
CA PRO A 244 7.30 3.07 -17.76
C PRO A 244 6.00 2.77 -17.02
N GLU A 245 5.97 2.99 -15.69
CA GLU A 245 4.72 2.84 -14.95
C GLU A 245 3.67 3.86 -15.45
N PRO A 246 2.45 3.40 -15.78
CA PRO A 246 1.41 4.27 -16.30
C PRO A 246 0.78 5.12 -15.19
N VAL A 247 0.28 6.30 -15.57
CA VAL A 247 -0.65 7.08 -14.75
C VAL A 247 -2.06 6.54 -14.96
N LEU A 248 -2.72 6.15 -13.89
CA LEU A 248 -4.00 5.47 -13.86
C LEU A 248 -5.11 6.38 -13.34
N PRO A 249 -6.34 6.26 -13.86
CA PRO A 249 -7.43 7.18 -13.55
C PRO A 249 -8.19 6.80 -12.27
N ASP A 250 -7.87 5.70 -11.61
CA ASP A 250 -8.71 5.12 -10.56
C ASP A 250 -8.82 5.97 -9.31
N VAL A 251 -7.73 6.63 -8.88
CA VAL A 251 -7.79 7.58 -7.75
C VAL A 251 -8.75 8.75 -8.08
N PRO A 252 -8.59 9.47 -9.21
CA PRO A 252 -9.57 10.48 -9.65
C PRO A 252 -11.00 9.98 -9.77
N ASN A 253 -11.19 8.78 -10.34
CA ASN A 253 -12.52 8.23 -10.58
C ASN A 253 -13.25 7.88 -9.27
N VAL A 254 -12.54 7.34 -8.29
CA VAL A 254 -13.14 6.93 -7.01
C VAL A 254 -13.30 8.12 -6.07
N LEU A 255 -12.30 9.00 -5.97
CA LEU A 255 -12.30 10.09 -4.99
C LEU A 255 -12.93 11.39 -5.49
N GLY A 256 -13.18 11.52 -6.80
CA GLY A 256 -13.69 12.76 -7.39
C GLY A 256 -12.72 13.94 -7.32
N ARG A 257 -11.44 13.69 -7.01
CA ARG A 257 -10.33 14.66 -6.96
C ARG A 257 -9.06 14.06 -7.56
N PRO A 258 -8.13 14.87 -8.09
CA PRO A 258 -6.85 14.35 -8.58
C PRO A 258 -6.11 13.50 -7.54
N ALA A 259 -5.30 12.55 -8.02
CA ALA A 259 -4.30 11.89 -7.19
C ALA A 259 -3.29 12.92 -6.66
N THR A 260 -2.78 12.67 -5.46
CA THR A 260 -1.92 13.58 -4.72
C THR A 260 -0.52 13.61 -5.36
N PRO A 261 -0.01 14.78 -5.77
CA PRO A 261 1.32 14.88 -6.37
C PRO A 261 2.44 14.50 -5.41
N LEU A 262 3.55 13.98 -5.93
CA LEU A 262 4.69 13.55 -5.11
C LEU A 262 5.27 14.68 -4.24
N LEU A 263 5.22 15.93 -4.69
CA LEU A 263 5.65 17.07 -3.90
C LEU A 263 4.81 17.27 -2.62
N ALA A 264 3.51 16.97 -2.67
CA ALA A 264 2.66 17.04 -1.48
C ALA A 264 3.04 15.92 -0.50
N TRP A 265 3.18 14.68 -1.00
CA TRP A 265 3.70 13.57 -0.21
C TRP A 265 5.04 13.91 0.46
N ALA A 266 6.00 14.45 -0.30
CA ALA A 266 7.31 14.79 0.22
C ALA A 266 7.27 15.90 1.29
N ARG A 267 6.25 16.77 1.29
CA ARG A 267 6.05 17.78 2.35
C ARG A 267 5.49 17.15 3.61
N ASP A 268 4.59 16.19 3.47
CA ASP A 268 4.02 15.45 4.60
C ASP A 268 5.09 14.60 5.30
N HIS A 269 6.07 14.11 4.54
CA HIS A 269 7.19 13.27 5.00
C HIS A 269 8.53 14.02 5.04
N LYS A 270 8.54 15.35 5.14
CA LYS A 270 9.79 16.12 5.03
C LYS A 270 10.75 15.89 6.20
N GLU A 271 10.22 15.62 7.40
CA GLU A 271 11.01 15.46 8.63
C GLU A 271 11.84 14.16 8.59
N GLU A 272 11.37 13.18 7.83
CA GLU A 272 12.10 11.95 7.54
C GLU A 272 13.35 12.19 6.68
N PHE A 273 13.50 13.35 6.03
CA PHE A 273 14.64 13.70 5.17
C PHE A 273 15.56 14.79 5.76
N LEU A 274 15.20 15.40 6.90
CA LEU A 274 15.96 16.41 7.61
C LEU A 274 16.85 15.81 8.71
#